data_AF-A0A6B1ARI9-F1
#
_entry.id   AF-A0A6B1ARI9-F1
#
_cell.length_a   1.000
_cell.length_b   1.000
_cell.length_c   1.000
_cell.angle_alpha   90.00
_cell.angle_beta   90.00
_cell.angle_gamma   90.00
#
_symmetry.space_group_name_H-M   'P 1'
#
loop_
_entity.id
_entity.type
_entity.pdbx_description
1 polymer ?
#
loop_
_entity_poly.entity_id
_entity_poly.type
_entity_poly.pdbx_seq_one_letter_code
_entity_poly.pdbx_strand_id
1 'polypeptide(L)'
;MSKFTKLTYFTGLRLARSGLLALALLLCANMSFAAESDGLQKEFFNVGSTFSNVVTTSHGGVTTIYVSGQVGIADGEIPEDFEQQVEYTFANLRRQLQAAGAAPEDVVQIRTYIVDISSERVSAYNEARVTFFTQQNKPASTMVGVPGLVIPELLVEVEAVAVIEN
;
A
#
# COMPACT_ATOMS: atom_id res chain seq x y z
N MET A 1 -46.96 -77.08 12.77
CA MET A 1 -47.41 -76.12 11.73
C MET A 1 -48.06 -74.93 12.42
N SER A 2 -47.78 -73.69 11.94
CA SER A 2 -48.41 -72.41 12.34
C SER A 2 -47.96 -71.84 13.70
N LYS A 3 -47.60 -70.56 13.90
CA LYS A 3 -47.43 -69.35 13.06
C LYS A 3 -46.60 -68.33 13.87
N PHE A 4 -45.98 -67.41 13.14
CA PHE A 4 -45.37 -66.14 13.54
C PHE A 4 -46.09 -65.37 14.67
N THR A 5 -45.35 -64.58 15.47
CA THR A 5 -45.41 -63.09 15.45
C THR A 5 -44.14 -62.49 16.06
N LYS A 6 -43.60 -61.49 15.35
CA LYS A 6 -42.34 -60.78 15.54
C LYS A 6 -42.61 -59.41 16.18
N LEU A 7 -41.62 -58.95 16.96
CA LEU A 7 -40.97 -57.64 16.85
C LEU A 7 -41.79 -56.37 17.15
N THR A 8 -41.43 -55.72 18.25
CA THR A 8 -41.63 -54.28 18.43
C THR A 8 -40.33 -53.60 18.86
N TYR A 9 -40.13 -52.42 18.27
CA TYR A 9 -39.16 -51.37 18.57
C TYR A 9 -37.67 -51.65 18.32
N PHE A 10 -37.18 -51.14 17.18
CA PHE A 10 -35.94 -50.33 17.15
C PHE A 10 -35.82 -49.60 15.80
N THR A 11 -36.54 -48.48 15.64
CA THR A 11 -36.24 -47.49 14.60
C THR A 11 -36.59 -46.10 15.12
N GLY A 12 -35.62 -45.46 15.77
CA GLY A 12 -35.78 -44.12 16.32
C GLY A 12 -34.46 -43.42 16.56
N LEU A 13 -33.44 -43.63 15.71
CA LEU A 13 -32.17 -42.91 15.84
C LEU A 13 -31.35 -42.92 14.54
N ARG A 14 -31.88 -42.36 13.46
CA ARG A 14 -31.06 -42.11 12.24
C ARG A 14 -31.22 -40.75 11.58
N LEU A 15 -32.18 -39.91 11.99
CA LEU A 15 -32.38 -38.59 11.38
C LEU A 15 -31.59 -37.43 12.03
N ALA A 16 -31.05 -37.59 13.23
CA ALA A 16 -30.43 -36.47 13.95
C ALA A 16 -29.02 -36.08 13.44
N ARG A 17 -28.29 -37.00 12.78
CA ARG A 17 -26.91 -36.74 12.31
C ARG A 17 -26.84 -35.98 10.99
N SER A 18 -27.83 -36.13 10.11
CA SER A 18 -27.88 -35.46 8.81
C SER A 18 -28.31 -33.98 8.93
N GLY A 19 -29.22 -33.67 9.85
CA GLY A 19 -29.64 -32.29 10.12
C GLY A 19 -28.53 -31.41 10.69
N LEU A 20 -27.69 -31.96 11.57
CA LEU A 20 -26.54 -31.24 12.15
C LEU A 20 -25.47 -30.92 11.11
N LEU A 21 -25.21 -31.85 10.17
CA LEU A 21 -24.26 -31.64 9.08
C LEU A 21 -24.77 -30.60 8.07
N ALA A 22 -26.07 -30.65 7.74
CA ALA A 22 -26.70 -29.66 6.87
C ALA A 22 -26.72 -28.26 7.50
N LEU A 23 -26.97 -28.17 8.81
CA LEU A 23 -26.92 -26.92 9.56
C LEU A 23 -25.49 -26.37 9.66
N ALA A 24 -24.49 -27.23 9.88
CA ALA A 24 -23.09 -26.83 9.87
C ALA A 24 -22.64 -26.34 8.48
N LEU A 25 -23.07 -26.99 7.39
CA LEU A 25 -22.79 -26.53 6.02
C LEU A 25 -23.51 -25.23 5.68
N LEU A 26 -24.75 -25.03 6.16
CA LEU A 26 -25.48 -23.76 6.03
C LEU A 26 -24.83 -22.63 6.85
N LEU A 27 -24.25 -22.93 8.02
CA LEU A 27 -23.45 -21.96 8.79
C LEU A 27 -22.13 -21.63 8.08
N CYS A 28 -21.41 -22.63 7.53
CA CYS A 28 -20.20 -22.40 6.76
C CYS A 28 -20.46 -21.60 5.46
N ALA A 29 -21.56 -21.88 4.76
CA ALA A 29 -21.94 -21.14 3.56
C ALA A 29 -22.31 -19.67 3.85
N ASN A 30 -22.90 -19.39 5.03
CA ASN A 30 -23.16 -18.01 5.46
C ASN A 30 -21.89 -17.31 5.96
N MET A 31 -20.91 -18.02 6.53
CA MET A 31 -19.60 -17.45 6.88
C MET A 31 -18.77 -17.08 5.64
N SER A 32 -18.94 -17.79 4.51
CA SER A 32 -18.27 -17.45 3.26
C SER A 32 -18.94 -16.31 2.47
N PHE A 33 -20.14 -15.87 2.88
CA PHE A 33 -20.87 -14.79 2.19
C PHE A 33 -21.05 -13.52 3.04
N ALA A 34 -20.53 -13.50 4.27
CA ALA A 34 -20.11 -12.25 4.89
C ALA A 34 -18.80 -11.78 4.24
N ALA A 35 -18.80 -11.67 2.91
CA ALA A 35 -17.99 -10.66 2.24
C ALA A 35 -18.58 -9.34 2.72
N GLU A 36 -18.05 -8.89 3.85
CA GLU A 36 -18.20 -7.55 4.37
C GLU A 36 -18.18 -6.62 3.16
N SER A 37 -19.22 -5.79 3.03
CA SER A 37 -19.21 -4.74 2.03
C SER A 37 -18.04 -3.83 2.38
N ASP A 38 -16.87 -4.18 1.87
CA ASP A 38 -15.60 -3.56 2.19
C ASP A 38 -15.59 -2.23 1.44
N GLY A 39 -16.36 -1.28 1.98
CA GLY A 39 -16.46 0.06 1.42
C GLY A 39 -15.05 0.62 1.28
N LEU A 40 -14.84 1.46 0.28
CA LEU A 40 -13.55 2.13 0.08
C LEU A 40 -13.13 2.83 1.38
N GLN A 41 -12.06 2.33 2.01
CA GLN A 41 -11.48 2.93 3.21
C GLN A 41 -10.42 3.95 2.82
N LYS A 42 -10.26 5.00 3.62
CA LYS A 42 -9.22 6.01 3.45
C LYS A 42 -8.58 6.36 4.77
N GLU A 43 -7.26 6.38 4.81
CA GLU A 43 -6.49 6.84 5.96
C GLU A 43 -5.54 7.97 5.55
N PHE A 44 -5.19 8.82 6.52
CA PHE A 44 -4.37 10.00 6.31
C PHE A 44 -3.25 10.00 7.34
N PHE A 45 -2.00 10.12 6.86
CA PHE A 45 -0.81 10.11 7.70
C PHE A 45 -0.06 11.42 7.59
N ASN A 46 0.58 11.83 8.68
CA ASN A 46 1.39 13.05 8.77
C ASN A 46 0.62 14.27 8.19
N VAL A 47 -0.55 14.53 8.79
CA VAL A 47 -1.52 15.53 8.35
C VAL A 47 -1.04 16.92 8.72
N GLY A 48 -0.72 17.72 7.70
CA GLY A 48 -0.42 19.14 7.83
C GLY A 48 -1.68 20.01 7.78
N SER A 49 -1.49 21.33 7.85
CA SER A 49 -2.60 22.29 7.79
C SER A 49 -3.23 22.43 6.40
N THR A 50 -2.50 22.09 5.33
CA THR A 50 -2.93 22.26 3.93
C THR A 50 -3.02 20.95 3.14
N PHE A 51 -2.25 19.92 3.50
CA PHE A 51 -2.28 18.60 2.88
C PHE A 51 -1.76 17.52 3.85
N SER A 52 -2.02 16.25 3.54
CA SER A 52 -1.44 15.09 4.23
C SER A 52 -0.25 14.56 3.44
N ASN A 53 0.84 14.18 4.10
CA ASN A 53 2.00 13.63 3.38
C ASN A 53 1.67 12.28 2.74
N VAL A 54 0.77 11.49 3.36
CA VAL A 54 0.30 10.24 2.79
C VAL A 54 -1.21 10.11 2.91
N VAL A 55 -1.84 9.60 1.85
CA VAL A 55 -3.25 9.19 1.84
C VAL A 55 -3.32 7.77 1.29
N THR A 56 -4.08 6.91 1.95
CA THR A 56 -4.34 5.55 1.47
C THR A 56 -5.76 5.41 0.96
N THR A 57 -5.95 4.49 0.03
CA THR A 57 -7.28 4.01 -0.37
C THR A 57 -7.24 2.49 -0.40
N SER A 58 -8.09 1.85 0.41
CA SER A 58 -8.10 0.39 0.57
C SER A 58 -9.45 -0.19 0.16
N HIS A 59 -9.40 -1.28 -0.61
CA HIS A 59 -10.59 -2.02 -1.03
C HIS A 59 -10.20 -3.43 -1.47
N GLY A 60 -10.92 -4.44 -0.97
CA GLY A 60 -10.77 -5.82 -1.47
C GLY A 60 -9.40 -6.41 -1.15
N GLY A 61 -8.83 -6.09 0.01
CA GLY A 61 -7.52 -6.57 0.45
C GLY A 61 -6.32 -5.89 -0.23
N VAL A 62 -6.54 -4.84 -1.02
CA VAL A 62 -5.48 -4.06 -1.67
C VAL A 62 -5.53 -2.62 -1.17
N THR A 63 -4.36 -2.06 -0.86
CA THR A 63 -4.19 -0.66 -0.47
C THR A 63 -3.32 0.07 -1.48
N THR A 64 -3.88 1.12 -2.08
CA THR A 64 -3.09 2.11 -2.85
C THR A 64 -2.67 3.25 -1.94
N ILE A 65 -1.40 3.63 -2.01
CA ILE A 65 -0.77 4.62 -1.16
C ILE A 65 -0.31 5.78 -2.03
N TYR A 66 -0.80 6.98 -1.75
CA TYR A 66 -0.41 8.20 -2.42
C TYR A 66 0.50 9.00 -1.50
N VAL A 67 1.76 9.18 -1.90
CA VAL A 67 2.74 9.98 -1.16
C VAL A 67 2.92 11.33 -1.85
N SER A 68 2.65 12.40 -1.11
CA SER A 68 2.87 13.79 -1.56
C SER A 68 4.34 14.04 -1.88
N GLY A 69 4.62 15.12 -2.61
CA GLY A 69 5.99 15.53 -2.96
C GLY A 69 6.90 15.60 -1.73
N GLN A 70 7.95 14.78 -1.75
CA GLN A 70 9.02 14.79 -0.76
C GLN A 70 10.18 15.61 -1.31
N VAL A 71 10.78 16.41 -0.43
CA VAL A 71 11.80 17.39 -0.77
C VAL A 71 13.05 17.19 0.09
N GLY A 72 14.15 17.81 -0.31
CA GLY A 72 15.45 17.70 0.36
C GLY A 72 15.56 18.49 1.67
N ILE A 73 14.65 18.28 2.61
CA ILE A 73 14.65 18.94 3.93
C ILE A 73 14.78 17.88 5.02
N ALA A 74 15.73 18.04 5.93
CA ALA A 74 15.86 17.19 7.12
C ALA A 74 16.05 18.06 8.36
N ASP A 75 15.29 17.80 9.42
CA ASP A 75 15.40 18.52 10.71
C ASP A 75 15.36 20.06 10.60
N GLY A 76 14.66 20.57 9.58
CA GLY A 76 14.53 22.01 9.30
C GLY A 76 15.66 22.61 8.47
N GLU A 77 16.65 21.81 8.06
CA GLU A 77 17.77 22.20 7.22
C GLU A 77 17.51 21.86 5.75
N ILE A 78 17.86 22.80 4.87
CA ILE A 78 17.87 22.62 3.42
C ILE A 78 19.33 22.75 2.97
N PRO A 79 20.00 21.66 2.56
CA PRO A 79 21.37 21.74 2.11
C PRO A 79 21.45 22.46 0.76
N GLU A 80 22.53 23.22 0.54
CA GLU A 80 22.77 23.87 -0.76
C GLU A 80 23.15 22.86 -1.86
N ASP A 81 23.73 21.72 -1.45
CA ASP A 81 24.19 20.67 -2.34
C ASP A 81 23.03 19.82 -2.88
N PHE A 82 23.03 19.61 -4.20
CA PHE A 82 21.97 18.86 -4.88
C PHE A 82 21.96 17.38 -4.49
N GLU A 83 23.12 16.74 -4.37
CA GLU A 83 23.23 15.33 -4.03
C GLU A 83 22.66 15.08 -2.62
N GLN A 84 23.00 15.95 -1.68
CA GLN A 84 22.47 15.89 -0.32
C GLN A 84 20.96 16.12 -0.28
N GLN A 85 20.41 17.05 -1.08
CA GLN A 85 18.96 17.21 -1.19
C GLN A 85 18.28 15.96 -1.78
N VAL A 86 18.91 15.27 -2.73
CA VAL A 86 18.40 14.01 -3.28
C VAL A 86 18.38 12.92 -2.22
N GLU A 87 19.45 12.78 -1.43
CA GLU A 87 19.52 11.81 -0.33
C GLU A 87 18.40 12.04 0.69
N TYR A 88 18.22 13.30 1.11
CA TYR A 88 17.15 13.67 2.04
C TYR A 88 15.77 13.42 1.45
N THR A 89 15.58 13.71 0.17
CA THR A 89 14.32 13.46 -0.54
C THR A 89 13.95 11.98 -0.51
N PHE A 90 14.89 11.08 -0.84
CA PHE A 90 14.63 9.63 -0.80
C PHE A 90 14.49 9.10 0.64
N ALA A 91 15.25 9.64 1.61
CA ALA A 91 15.06 9.29 3.02
C ALA A 91 13.67 9.69 3.53
N ASN A 92 13.18 10.87 3.13
CA ASN A 92 11.84 11.35 3.45
C ASN A 92 10.78 10.46 2.80
N LEU A 93 10.94 10.12 1.52
CA LEU A 93 10.06 9.18 0.83
C LEU A 93 9.98 7.83 1.54
N ARG A 94 11.12 7.27 1.97
CA ARG A 94 11.13 6.02 2.76
C ARG A 94 10.29 6.16 4.03
N ARG A 95 10.47 7.25 4.78
CA ARG A 95 9.74 7.48 6.03
C ARG A 95 8.23 7.55 5.79
N GLN A 96 7.80 8.20 4.71
CA GLN A 96 6.38 8.28 4.36
C GLN A 96 5.80 6.94 3.94
N LEU A 97 6.51 6.17 3.10
CA LEU A 97 6.09 4.81 2.73
C LEU A 97 5.92 3.93 3.98
N GLN A 98 6.91 3.96 4.88
CA GLN A 98 6.89 3.20 6.13
C GLN A 98 5.73 3.59 7.05
N ALA A 99 5.36 4.88 7.09
CA ALA A 99 4.23 5.35 7.89
C ALA A 99 2.89 4.71 7.45
N ALA A 100 2.77 4.32 6.17
CA ALA A 100 1.62 3.62 5.61
C ALA A 100 1.83 2.11 5.43
N GLY A 101 2.89 1.54 6.03
CA GLY A 101 3.18 0.11 5.99
C GLY A 101 3.83 -0.40 4.71
N ALA A 102 4.29 0.49 3.82
CA ALA A 102 4.96 0.14 2.57
C ALA A 102 6.48 0.32 2.61
N ALA A 103 7.15 -0.30 1.65
CA ALA A 103 8.57 -0.25 1.40
C ALA A 103 8.86 0.23 -0.04
N PRO A 104 10.13 0.60 -0.37
CA PRO A 104 10.50 1.04 -1.72
C PRO A 104 10.11 0.08 -2.85
N GLU A 105 10.07 -1.22 -2.59
CA GLU A 105 9.66 -2.27 -3.52
C GLU A 105 8.17 -2.22 -3.91
N ASP A 106 7.32 -1.63 -3.06
CA ASP A 106 5.87 -1.51 -3.29
C ASP A 106 5.53 -0.31 -4.18
N VAL A 107 6.50 0.56 -4.46
CA VAL A 107 6.31 1.74 -5.31
C VAL A 107 6.10 1.28 -6.75
N VAL A 108 4.97 1.68 -7.32
CA VAL A 108 4.60 1.39 -8.71
C VAL A 108 4.89 2.56 -9.65
N GLN A 109 4.92 3.78 -9.12
CA GLN A 109 5.18 4.99 -9.89
C GLN A 109 5.89 6.07 -9.07
N ILE A 110 6.82 6.79 -9.71
CA ILE A 110 7.38 8.04 -9.20
C ILE A 110 7.25 9.16 -10.24
N ARG A 111 7.12 10.39 -9.76
CA ARG A 111 7.30 11.61 -10.56
C ARG A 111 8.33 12.49 -9.88
N THR A 112 9.26 13.03 -10.66
CA THR A 112 10.40 13.77 -10.16
C THR A 112 10.51 15.12 -10.86
N TYR A 113 10.73 16.15 -10.06
CA TYR A 113 10.90 17.53 -10.49
C TYR A 113 12.28 18.00 -10.09
N ILE A 114 13.05 18.52 -11.04
CA ILE A 114 14.42 19.00 -10.81
C ILE A 114 14.53 20.44 -11.30
N VAL A 115 14.99 21.34 -10.43
CA VAL A 115 15.36 22.71 -10.80
C VAL A 115 16.69 22.68 -11.58
N ASP A 116 16.89 23.58 -12.54
CA ASP A 116 18.05 23.64 -13.47
C ASP A 116 18.53 22.26 -13.93
N ILE A 117 17.63 21.46 -14.50
CA ILE A 117 17.94 20.10 -14.91
C ILE A 117 19.15 20.06 -15.86
N SER A 118 20.13 19.24 -15.52
CA SER A 118 21.37 19.05 -16.28
C SER A 118 21.74 17.56 -16.30
N SER A 119 22.62 17.15 -17.21
CA SER A 119 23.10 15.76 -17.25
C SER A 119 23.78 15.33 -15.94
N GLU A 120 24.44 16.26 -15.26
CA GLU A 120 25.10 16.05 -13.96
C GLU A 120 24.07 15.79 -12.86
N ARG A 121 23.06 16.67 -12.72
CA ARG A 121 21.96 16.47 -11.74
C ARG A 121 21.17 15.19 -12.01
N VAL A 122 20.97 14.85 -13.29
CA VAL A 122 20.33 13.58 -13.66
C VAL A 122 21.18 12.38 -13.25
N SER A 123 22.51 12.44 -13.40
CA SER A 123 23.42 11.38 -12.96
C SER A 123 23.36 11.19 -11.44
N ALA A 124 23.56 12.28 -10.69
CA ALA A 124 23.49 12.30 -9.23
C ALA A 124 22.16 11.73 -8.70
N TYR A 125 21.04 12.19 -9.28
CA TYR A 125 19.71 11.66 -8.93
C TYR A 125 19.61 10.15 -9.19
N ASN A 126 20.10 9.69 -10.34
CA ASN A 126 20.01 8.28 -10.71
C ASN A 126 20.82 7.40 -9.77
N GLU A 127 22.01 7.82 -9.32
CA GLU A 127 22.83 7.07 -8.37
C GLU A 127 22.10 6.81 -7.05
N ALA A 128 21.45 7.84 -6.49
CA ALA A 128 20.60 7.68 -5.31
C ALA A 128 19.37 6.80 -5.60
N ARG A 129 18.74 6.97 -6.78
CA ARG A 129 17.57 6.17 -7.19
C ARG A 129 17.89 4.68 -7.29
N VAL A 130 19.06 4.30 -7.84
CA VAL A 130 19.43 2.88 -7.96
C VAL A 130 19.68 2.27 -6.57
N THR A 131 20.17 3.07 -5.63
CA THR A 131 20.36 2.65 -4.23
C THR A 131 19.02 2.54 -3.48
N PHE A 132 18.06 3.40 -3.79
CA PHE A 132 16.73 3.39 -3.16
C PHE A 132 15.86 2.22 -3.62
N PHE A 133 15.81 1.97 -4.94
CA PHE A 133 15.08 0.86 -5.53
C PHE A 133 16.07 -0.26 -5.83
N THR A 134 16.20 -1.26 -4.96
CA THR A 134 17.17 -2.37 -5.14
C THR A 134 16.60 -3.55 -5.93
N GLN A 135 15.28 -3.64 -6.04
CA GLN A 135 14.56 -4.70 -6.76
C GLN A 135 14.83 -4.66 -8.26
N GLN A 136 14.70 -5.80 -8.95
CA GLN A 136 14.95 -5.88 -10.40
C GLN A 136 13.99 -4.98 -11.21
N ASN A 137 12.70 -5.03 -10.90
CA ASN A 137 11.66 -4.29 -11.62
C ASN A 137 11.45 -2.92 -10.96
N LYS A 138 11.87 -1.85 -11.63
CA LYS A 138 11.75 -0.47 -11.11
C LYS A 138 10.34 0.09 -11.38
N PRO A 139 9.86 1.05 -10.57
CA PRO A 139 8.60 1.74 -10.83
C PRO A 139 8.58 2.47 -12.17
N ALA A 140 7.37 2.70 -12.69
CA ALA A 140 7.15 3.70 -13.74
C ALA A 140 7.71 5.05 -13.28
N SER A 141 8.29 5.81 -14.20
CA SER A 141 9.05 7.01 -13.85
C SER A 141 8.83 8.13 -14.85
N THR A 142 8.69 9.34 -14.35
CA THR A 142 8.75 10.58 -15.14
C THR A 142 9.64 11.58 -14.42
N MET A 143 10.51 12.26 -15.16
CA MET A 143 11.36 13.33 -14.65
C MET A 143 11.14 14.57 -15.51
N VAL A 144 10.95 15.72 -14.85
CA VAL A 144 10.67 16.99 -15.51
C VAL A 144 11.59 18.07 -14.94
N GLY A 145 12.20 18.86 -15.82
CA GLY A 145 12.87 20.10 -15.43
C GLY A 145 11.85 21.19 -15.14
N VAL A 146 11.96 21.86 -14.00
CA VAL A 146 11.05 22.94 -13.57
C VAL A 146 11.83 24.22 -13.28
N PRO A 147 11.22 25.42 -13.42
CA PRO A 147 11.90 26.68 -13.15
C PRO A 147 12.10 26.95 -11.65
N GLY A 148 11.47 26.18 -10.75
CA GLY A 148 11.57 26.33 -9.31
C GLY A 148 10.56 25.43 -8.58
N LEU A 149 10.71 25.32 -7.27
CA LEU A 149 9.82 24.61 -6.34
C LEU A 149 9.17 25.59 -5.35
N VAL A 150 8.34 25.08 -4.44
CA VAL A 150 7.56 25.92 -3.49
C VAL A 150 8.44 26.75 -2.54
N ILE A 151 9.63 26.24 -2.21
CA ILE A 151 10.68 26.96 -1.47
C ILE A 151 11.83 27.18 -2.45
N PRO A 152 12.32 28.42 -2.66
CA PRO A 152 13.33 28.73 -3.69
C PRO A 152 14.62 27.93 -3.59
N GLU A 153 15.03 27.54 -2.37
CA GLU A 153 16.25 26.79 -2.08
C GLU A 153 16.12 25.29 -2.42
N LEU A 154 14.91 24.79 -2.66
CA LEU A 154 14.70 23.39 -3.04
C LEU A 154 15.03 23.16 -4.51
N LEU A 155 15.79 22.11 -4.77
CA LEU A 155 16.30 21.75 -6.09
C LEU A 155 15.69 20.45 -6.64
N VAL A 156 15.10 19.63 -5.78
CA VAL A 156 14.48 18.35 -6.16
C VAL A 156 13.23 18.05 -5.33
N GLU A 157 12.23 17.49 -5.99
CA GLU A 157 11.01 16.97 -5.38
C GLU A 157 10.62 15.63 -6.01
N VAL A 158 10.23 14.65 -5.19
CA VAL A 158 9.78 13.33 -5.62
C VAL A 158 8.44 12.97 -4.97
N GLU A 159 7.42 12.71 -5.79
CA GLU A 159 6.17 12.10 -5.35
C GLU A 159 6.09 10.63 -5.79
N ALA A 160 5.27 9.84 -5.10
CA ALA A 160 5.18 8.41 -5.36
C ALA A 160 3.77 7.85 -5.19
N VAL A 161 3.51 6.76 -5.90
CA VAL A 161 2.37 5.88 -5.68
C VAL A 161 2.90 4.48 -5.40
N ALA A 162 2.40 3.86 -4.33
CA ALA A 162 2.71 2.49 -3.95
C ALA A 162 1.43 1.65 -3.82
N VAL A 163 1.56 0.34 -3.90
CA VAL A 163 0.45 -0.61 -3.76
C VAL A 163 0.90 -1.80 -2.92
N ILE A 164 0.12 -2.14 -1.90
CA ILE A 164 0.35 -3.30 -1.02
C ILE A 164 -0.91 -4.17 -0.91
N GLU A 165 -0.71 -5.43 -0.58
CA GLU A 165 -1.76 -6.32 -0.09
C GLU A 165 -1.88 -6.17 1.44
N ASN A 166 -3.12 -6.25 1.97
CA ASN A 166 -3.42 -6.14 3.40
C ASN A 166 -3.15 -7.43 4.19
#